data_AF-A0A7R9WMH8-F1
#
_entry.id   AF-A0A7R9WMH8-F1
#
_cell.length_a   1.000
_cell.length_b   1.000
_cell.length_c   1.000
_cell.angle_alpha   90.00
_cell.angle_beta   90.00
_cell.angle_gamma   90.00
#
_symmetry.space_group_name_H-M   'P 1'
#
loop_
_entity.id
_entity.type
_entity.pdbx_description
1 polymer ?
#
loop_
_entity_poly.entity_id
_entity_poly.type
_entity_poly.pdbx_seq_one_letter_code
_entity_poly.pdbx_strand_id
1 'polypeptide(L)'
;YLVQEAVRWSEHLRNWVVLPRRISKHEYVAALDERLGSNKIVLINEDFTDSTVIQVDYHDSEAGLRGFAAFSFVPNTKDHHALIVRSVEEDCAGDTMEELWRDCKQRTYLSVLEVTTGNILMEEVEFHGKLKFEGIEFVDIDTKPPPMLPQSEADAKQHENIQNQRAAGDANGSIGAYDGASAR
;
A
#
# COMPACT_ATOMS: atom_id res chain seq x y z
N TYR A 1 -1.21 0.27 18.38
CA TYR A 1 -0.48 0.95 17.29
C TYR A 1 -1.42 1.31 16.15
N LEU A 2 -0.94 2.12 15.20
CA LEU A 2 -1.60 2.46 13.94
C LEU A 2 -0.65 2.12 12.79
N VAL A 3 -1.14 1.45 11.74
CA VAL A 3 -0.43 1.31 10.47
C VAL A 3 -1.15 2.20 9.48
N GLN A 4 -0.42 3.07 8.79
CA GLN A 4 -1.00 4.07 7.89
C GLN A 4 -0.44 3.93 6.48
N GLU A 5 -1.33 3.69 5.51
CA GLU A 5 -1.00 3.61 4.08
C GLU A 5 -1.72 4.69 3.25
N ALA A 6 -2.71 5.37 3.82
CA ALA A 6 -3.65 6.19 3.06
C ALA A 6 -3.87 7.57 3.72
N VAL A 7 -3.16 8.59 3.26
CA VAL A 7 -3.28 9.98 3.73
C VAL A 7 -3.32 10.97 2.56
N ARG A 8 -4.18 11.99 2.66
CA ARG A 8 -4.14 13.15 1.76
C ARG A 8 -4.52 14.43 2.50
N TRP A 9 -3.97 15.55 2.05
CA TRP A 9 -4.43 16.88 2.44
C TRP A 9 -5.62 17.30 1.56
N SER A 10 -6.64 17.90 2.16
CA SER A 10 -7.76 18.51 1.45
C SER A 10 -7.74 20.03 1.61
N GLU A 11 -7.59 20.74 0.49
CA GLU A 11 -7.71 22.20 0.46
C GLU A 11 -9.14 22.68 0.77
N HIS A 12 -10.15 21.90 0.35
CA HIS A 12 -11.54 22.24 0.55
C HIS A 12 -11.99 22.07 2.01
N LEU A 13 -11.57 20.99 2.65
CA LEU A 13 -11.91 20.71 4.06
C LEU A 13 -10.94 21.42 5.02
N ARG A 14 -9.73 21.79 4.56
CA ARG A 14 -8.63 22.30 5.39
C ARG A 14 -8.19 21.30 6.47
N ASN A 15 -8.20 20.02 6.10
CA ASN A 15 -7.84 18.91 6.96
C ASN A 15 -6.92 17.92 6.23
N TRP A 16 -6.02 17.31 6.99
CA TRP A 16 -5.46 16.00 6.65
C TRP A 16 -6.55 14.94 6.85
N VAL A 17 -6.76 14.13 5.81
CA VAL A 17 -7.67 12.99 5.81
C VAL A 17 -6.83 11.72 5.85
N VAL A 18 -6.94 10.99 6.95
CA VAL A 18 -6.13 9.82 7.30
C VAL A 18 -7.05 8.61 7.42
N LEU A 19 -6.78 7.57 6.64
CA LEU A 19 -7.52 6.30 6.64
C LEU A 19 -6.55 5.18 7.06
N PRO A 20 -6.39 4.89 8.37
CA PRO A 20 -5.43 3.89 8.85
C PRO A 20 -5.68 2.53 8.22
N ARG A 21 -4.64 1.82 7.77
CA ARG A 21 -4.78 0.43 7.35
C ARG A 21 -5.19 -0.45 8.53
N ARG A 22 -4.44 -0.32 9.63
CA ARG A 22 -4.59 -1.14 10.83
C ARG A 22 -4.71 -0.28 12.08
N ILE A 23 -5.54 -0.74 13.02
CA ILE A 23 -5.67 -0.15 14.36
C ILE A 23 -5.66 -1.26 15.40
N SER A 24 -4.79 -1.14 16.40
CA SER A 24 -4.73 -2.09 17.51
C SER A 24 -4.46 -1.41 18.84
N LYS A 25 -5.00 -1.96 19.91
CA LYS A 25 -4.66 -1.59 21.31
C LYS A 25 -3.61 -2.52 21.92
N HIS A 26 -3.23 -3.59 21.21
CA HIS A 26 -2.25 -4.57 21.66
C HIS A 26 -0.90 -4.34 20.98
N GLU A 27 0.13 -5.03 21.47
CA GLU A 27 1.45 -5.05 20.83
C GLU A 27 1.37 -5.69 19.44
N TYR A 28 2.30 -5.30 18.57
CA TYR A 28 2.34 -5.78 17.20
C TYR A 28 2.75 -7.25 17.14
N VAL A 29 1.95 -8.04 16.41
CA VAL A 29 2.25 -9.43 16.06
C VAL A 29 1.84 -9.62 14.61
N ALA A 30 2.80 -9.97 13.73
CA ALA A 30 2.59 -9.99 12.27
C ALA A 30 1.35 -10.79 11.85
N ALA A 31 1.19 -12.01 12.37
CA ALA A 31 0.04 -12.87 12.05
C ALA A 31 -1.31 -12.32 12.56
N LEU A 32 -1.32 -11.54 13.65
CA LEU A 32 -2.55 -10.92 14.15
C LEU A 32 -2.88 -9.63 13.40
N ASP A 33 -1.86 -8.92 12.91
CA ASP A 33 -2.01 -7.66 12.19
C ASP A 33 -2.87 -7.77 10.93
N GLU A 34 -2.78 -8.90 10.23
CA GLU A 34 -3.58 -9.22 9.03
C GLU A 34 -5.09 -9.08 9.26
N ARG A 35 -5.56 -9.26 10.51
CA ARG A 35 -6.97 -9.24 10.91
C ARG A 35 -7.39 -7.95 11.64
N LEU A 36 -6.55 -6.92 11.59
CA LEU A 36 -6.76 -5.64 12.28
C LEU A 36 -7.12 -4.49 11.33
N GLY A 37 -7.79 -4.81 10.22
CA GLY A 37 -8.32 -3.85 9.26
C GLY A 37 -9.17 -2.77 9.92
N SER A 38 -8.88 -1.51 9.60
CA SER A 38 -9.60 -0.36 10.12
C SER A 38 -10.89 -0.06 9.36
N ASN A 39 -11.81 0.61 10.05
CA ASN A 39 -12.97 1.29 9.46
C ASN A 39 -13.07 2.77 9.89
N LYS A 40 -11.94 3.39 10.22
CA LYS A 40 -11.89 4.77 10.72
C LYS A 40 -11.37 5.74 9.67
N ILE A 41 -12.00 6.90 9.57
CA ILE A 41 -11.48 8.10 8.91
C ILE A 41 -11.11 9.07 10.02
N VAL A 42 -9.90 9.64 9.96
CA VAL A 42 -9.44 10.64 10.91
C VAL A 42 -9.20 11.94 10.15
N LEU A 43 -9.97 12.96 10.51
CA LEU A 43 -9.78 14.33 10.03
C LEU A 43 -8.91 15.05 11.04
N ILE A 44 -7.78 15.62 10.60
CA ILE A 44 -6.83 16.34 11.46
C ILE A 44 -6.65 17.73 10.86
N ASN A 45 -6.71 18.78 11.67
CA ASN A 45 -6.48 20.13 11.15
C ASN A 45 -5.01 20.35 10.73
N GLU A 46 -4.76 21.46 10.04
CA GLU A 46 -3.45 21.77 9.42
C GLU A 46 -2.26 21.69 10.37
N ASP A 47 -2.44 22.14 11.62
CA ASP A 47 -1.41 22.22 12.65
C ASP A 47 -1.40 21.03 13.63
N PHE A 48 -2.22 20.00 13.36
CA PHE A 48 -2.34 18.78 14.18
C PHE A 48 -2.77 19.03 15.64
N THR A 49 -3.48 20.12 15.90
CA THR A 49 -3.97 20.46 17.25
C THR A 49 -5.35 19.90 17.55
N ASP A 50 -6.15 19.59 16.54
CA ASP A 50 -7.49 19.03 16.67
C ASP A 50 -7.74 17.88 15.68
N SER A 51 -8.54 16.91 16.10
CA SER A 51 -8.90 15.78 15.25
C SER A 51 -10.31 15.27 15.51
N THR A 52 -10.96 14.83 14.46
CA THR A 52 -12.26 14.15 14.49
C THR A 52 -12.10 12.75 13.94
N VAL A 53 -12.59 11.75 14.69
CA VAL A 53 -12.61 10.35 14.27
C VAL A 53 -14.02 9.99 13.83
N ILE A 54 -14.14 9.56 12.58
CA ILE A 54 -15.38 9.10 11.96
C ILE A 54 -15.28 7.58 11.78
N GLN A 55 -16.38 6.88 12.06
CA GLN A 55 -16.47 5.44 11.85
C GLN A 55 -17.33 5.16 10.61
N VAL A 56 -16.81 4.34 9.71
CA VAL A 56 -17.54 3.78 8.57
C VAL A 56 -18.20 2.48 8.99
N ASP A 57 -19.50 2.36 8.75
CA ASP A 57 -20.27 1.17 9.10
C ASP A 57 -20.31 0.18 7.93
N TYR A 58 -19.23 -0.61 7.80
CA TYR A 58 -19.20 -1.70 6.83
C TYR A 58 -20.00 -2.90 7.36
N HIS A 59 -21.09 -3.24 6.68
CA HIS A 59 -21.95 -4.38 7.03
C HIS A 59 -21.43 -5.71 6.44
N ASP A 60 -20.15 -6.03 6.65
CA ASP A 60 -19.54 -7.29 6.19
C ASP A 60 -18.80 -8.00 7.33
N SER A 61 -19.04 -9.31 7.46
CA SER A 61 -18.32 -10.22 8.35
C SER A 61 -16.79 -10.21 8.16
N GLU A 62 -16.29 -9.88 6.97
CA GLU A 62 -14.86 -9.82 6.69
C GLU A 62 -14.26 -8.41 6.83
N ALA A 63 -15.02 -7.43 7.31
CA ALA A 63 -14.55 -6.04 7.39
C ALA A 63 -13.26 -5.89 8.21
N GLY A 64 -13.03 -6.74 9.22
CA GLY A 64 -11.79 -6.77 10.01
C GLY A 64 -10.55 -7.24 9.24
N LEU A 65 -10.70 -7.97 8.12
CA LEU A 65 -9.57 -8.35 7.26
C LEU A 65 -9.15 -7.21 6.34
N ARG A 66 -10.10 -6.37 5.94
CA ARG A 66 -9.94 -5.31 4.93
C ARG A 66 -9.36 -4.04 5.56
N GLY A 67 -8.12 -3.72 5.23
CA GLY A 67 -7.49 -2.46 5.64
C GLY A 67 -7.53 -1.43 4.52
N PHE A 68 -7.68 -0.15 4.84
CA PHE A 68 -7.47 0.93 3.88
C PHE A 68 -6.04 0.89 3.32
N ALA A 69 -5.92 0.94 1.99
CA ALA A 69 -4.64 0.88 1.28
C ALA A 69 -4.37 2.18 0.52
N ALA A 70 -5.40 2.77 -0.09
CA ALA A 70 -5.31 4.06 -0.77
C ALA A 70 -6.69 4.72 -0.85
N PHE A 71 -6.69 6.01 -1.18
CA PHE A 71 -7.90 6.70 -1.65
C PHE A 71 -7.51 7.87 -2.55
N SER A 72 -8.48 8.36 -3.32
CA SER A 72 -8.44 9.67 -3.98
C SER A 72 -9.77 10.38 -3.80
N PHE A 73 -9.75 11.71 -3.66
CA PHE A 73 -10.96 12.50 -3.69
C PHE A 73 -11.58 12.46 -5.09
N VAL A 74 -12.90 12.30 -5.15
CA VAL A 74 -13.64 12.32 -6.41
C VAL A 74 -13.65 13.76 -6.93
N PRO A 75 -13.20 14.03 -8.17
CA PRO A 75 -13.16 15.38 -8.72
C PRO A 75 -14.52 16.08 -8.68
N ASN A 76 -14.51 17.40 -8.50
CA ASN A 76 -15.70 18.25 -8.46
C ASN A 76 -16.68 17.96 -7.30
N THR A 77 -16.25 17.24 -6.26
CA THR A 77 -17.05 17.00 -5.04
C THR A 77 -16.62 17.86 -3.86
N LYS A 78 -15.66 18.80 -4.08
CA LYS A 78 -15.02 19.60 -3.02
C LYS A 78 -14.48 18.72 -1.89
N ASP A 79 -13.88 17.59 -2.27
CA ASP A 79 -13.30 16.57 -1.38
C ASP A 79 -14.29 15.91 -0.40
N HIS A 80 -15.60 16.12 -0.57
CA HIS A 80 -16.60 15.43 0.25
C HIS A 80 -16.72 13.96 -0.11
N HIS A 81 -16.40 13.54 -1.34
CA HIS A 81 -16.46 12.14 -1.72
C HIS A 81 -15.06 11.59 -2.02
N ALA A 82 -14.81 10.35 -1.63
CA ALA A 82 -13.55 9.66 -1.88
C ALA A 82 -13.79 8.26 -2.47
N LEU A 83 -13.04 7.94 -3.53
CA LEU A 83 -12.88 6.59 -4.03
C LEU A 83 -11.83 5.89 -3.16
N ILE A 84 -12.24 4.80 -2.53
CA ILE A 84 -11.47 4.07 -1.53
C ILE A 84 -10.98 2.76 -2.11
N VAL A 85 -9.73 2.42 -1.79
CA VAL A 85 -9.16 1.09 -1.97
C VAL A 85 -8.94 0.47 -0.60
N ARG A 86 -9.57 -0.67 -0.35
CA ARG A 86 -9.22 -1.56 0.78
C ARG A 86 -8.60 -2.83 0.26
N SER A 87 -7.60 -3.35 0.95
CA SER A 87 -6.96 -4.61 0.57
C SER A 87 -6.86 -5.58 1.73
N VAL A 88 -6.76 -6.86 1.38
CA VAL A 88 -6.57 -7.98 2.29
C VAL A 88 -5.25 -8.65 1.96
N GLU A 89 -4.51 -8.99 3.01
CA GLU A 89 -3.40 -9.93 3.01
C GLU A 89 -3.76 -10.94 4.10
N GLU A 90 -3.93 -12.19 3.72
CA GLU A 90 -4.32 -13.28 4.61
C GLU A 90 -3.37 -14.45 4.41
N ASP A 91 -2.86 -14.99 5.51
CA ASP A 91 -1.86 -16.06 5.55
C ASP A 91 -0.57 -15.65 4.82
N CYS A 92 -0.21 -14.36 4.92
CA CYS A 92 0.99 -13.77 4.32
C CYS A 92 2.12 -13.59 5.35
N ALA A 93 1.86 -13.85 6.63
CA ALA A 93 2.82 -13.84 7.71
C ALA A 93 3.45 -15.25 7.92
N GLY A 94 4.77 -15.30 8.01
CA GLY A 94 5.55 -16.51 8.24
C GLY A 94 6.99 -16.16 8.61
N ASP A 95 7.68 -17.06 9.31
CA ASP A 95 9.07 -16.83 9.75
C ASP A 95 10.07 -17.25 8.66
N THR A 96 9.65 -18.14 7.76
CA THR A 96 10.46 -18.61 6.65
C THR A 96 9.97 -18.06 5.32
N MET A 97 10.88 -17.95 4.36
CA MET A 97 10.53 -17.48 3.02
C MET A 97 9.54 -18.41 2.31
N GLU A 98 9.55 -19.70 2.62
CA GLU A 98 8.58 -20.66 2.08
C GLU A 98 7.15 -20.41 2.62
N GLU A 99 7.03 -20.10 3.91
CA GLU A 99 5.74 -19.78 4.56
C GLU A 99 5.15 -18.46 4.06
N LEU A 100 5.98 -17.46 3.76
CA LEU A 100 5.54 -16.13 3.32
C LEU A 100 4.84 -16.12 1.95
N TRP A 101 5.20 -17.01 1.03
CA TRP A 101 4.68 -16.97 -0.36
C TRP A 101 3.73 -18.10 -0.72
N ARG A 102 3.73 -19.22 0.02
CA ARG A 102 2.98 -20.41 -0.40
C ARG A 102 1.46 -20.22 -0.31
N ASP A 103 1.00 -19.59 0.77
CA ASP A 103 -0.42 -19.51 1.12
C ASP A 103 -0.96 -18.07 1.18
N CYS A 104 -0.13 -17.06 0.88
CA CYS A 104 -0.51 -15.64 0.92
C CYS A 104 -1.63 -15.31 -0.07
N LYS A 105 -2.79 -14.91 0.45
CA LYS A 105 -3.97 -14.54 -0.32
C LYS A 105 -4.15 -13.03 -0.31
N GLN A 106 -4.17 -12.45 -1.51
CA GLN A 106 -4.40 -11.02 -1.70
C GLN A 106 -5.73 -10.73 -2.38
N ARG A 107 -6.41 -9.69 -1.91
CA ARG A 107 -7.68 -9.21 -2.48
C ARG A 107 -7.74 -7.69 -2.37
N THR A 108 -8.46 -7.05 -3.30
CA THR A 108 -8.67 -5.60 -3.34
C THR A 108 -10.15 -5.31 -3.50
N TYR A 109 -10.64 -4.30 -2.81
CA TYR A 109 -12.03 -3.85 -2.82
C TYR A 109 -12.09 -2.35 -3.07
N LEU A 110 -13.08 -1.93 -3.86
CA LEU A 110 -13.33 -0.53 -4.21
C LEU A 110 -14.68 -0.10 -3.65
N SER A 111 -14.73 1.07 -3.01
CA SER A 111 -15.97 1.70 -2.55
C SER A 111 -15.91 3.21 -2.73
N VAL A 112 -17.05 3.90 -2.66
CA VAL A 112 -17.08 5.37 -2.59
C VAL A 112 -17.72 5.77 -1.27
N LEU A 113 -17.08 6.67 -0.53
CA LEU A 113 -17.56 7.16 0.76
C LEU A 113 -17.73 8.68 0.73
N GLU A 114 -18.63 9.18 1.58
CA GLU A 114 -18.64 10.58 1.98
C GLU A 114 -17.72 10.79 3.20
N VAL A 115 -16.71 11.64 3.04
CA VAL A 115 -15.54 11.73 3.92
C VAL A 115 -15.88 12.28 5.31
N THR A 116 -16.84 13.22 5.40
CA THR A 116 -17.15 13.91 6.66
C THR A 116 -18.18 13.19 7.53
N THR A 117 -18.91 12.23 6.98
CA THR A 117 -19.87 11.40 7.73
C THR A 117 -19.49 9.93 7.79
N GLY A 118 -18.66 9.45 6.86
CA GLY A 118 -18.38 8.03 6.68
C GLY A 118 -19.50 7.28 5.96
N ASN A 119 -20.49 7.98 5.38
CA ASN A 119 -21.57 7.34 4.63
C ASN A 119 -21.04 6.59 3.40
N ILE A 120 -21.49 5.35 3.21
CA ILE A 120 -21.18 4.55 2.03
C ILE A 120 -22.10 5.02 0.87
N LEU A 121 -21.49 5.53 -0.19
CA LEU A 121 -22.18 5.98 -1.41
C LEU A 121 -22.17 4.90 -2.50
N MET A 122 -21.14 4.06 -2.51
CA MET A 122 -21.05 2.85 -3.32
C MET A 122 -20.50 1.73 -2.44
N GLU A 123 -21.27 0.64 -2.34
CA GLU A 123 -20.86 -0.58 -1.65
C GLU A 123 -19.57 -1.16 -2.23
N GLU A 124 -18.91 -2.00 -1.45
CA GLU A 124 -17.66 -2.61 -1.87
C GLU A 124 -17.82 -3.56 -3.06
N VAL A 125 -16.96 -3.38 -4.05
CA VAL A 125 -16.81 -4.28 -5.20
C VAL A 125 -15.41 -4.87 -5.17
N GLU A 126 -15.31 -6.19 -5.15
CA GLU A 126 -14.02 -6.89 -5.22
C GLU A 126 -13.41 -6.77 -6.62
N PHE A 127 -12.13 -6.42 -6.69
CA PHE A 127 -11.35 -6.48 -7.91
C PHE A 127 -10.92 -7.93 -8.22
N HIS A 128 -11.19 -8.38 -9.43
CA HIS A 128 -11.04 -9.80 -9.79
C HIS A 128 -9.59 -10.33 -9.81
N GLY A 129 -8.58 -9.45 -9.87
CA GLY A 129 -7.18 -9.86 -10.11
C GLY A 129 -6.50 -10.62 -8.97
N LYS A 130 -7.11 -10.77 -7.79
CA LYS A 130 -6.51 -11.43 -6.61
C LYS A 130 -5.10 -10.91 -6.27
N LEU A 131 -4.94 -9.61 -6.40
CA LEU A 131 -3.72 -8.87 -6.09
C LEU A 131 -4.04 -7.73 -5.12
N LYS A 132 -3.01 -7.29 -4.39
CA LYS A 132 -3.05 -6.05 -3.61
C LYS A 132 -2.79 -4.86 -4.52
N PHE A 133 -3.75 -3.95 -4.62
CA PHE A 133 -3.52 -2.60 -5.16
C PHE A 133 -3.38 -1.63 -4.00
N GLU A 134 -2.33 -0.80 -4.05
CA GLU A 134 -1.94 0.14 -2.98
C GLU A 134 -1.96 1.59 -3.46
N GLY A 135 -2.46 1.84 -4.67
CA GLY A 135 -2.52 3.17 -5.25
C GLY A 135 -3.79 3.32 -6.07
N ILE A 136 -4.39 4.49 -5.98
CA ILE A 136 -5.47 4.92 -6.87
C ILE A 136 -5.32 6.40 -7.15
N GLU A 137 -5.59 6.79 -8.40
CA GLU A 137 -5.59 8.19 -8.78
C GLU A 137 -6.54 8.45 -9.95
N PHE A 138 -7.10 9.66 -9.99
CA PHE A 138 -7.77 10.19 -11.17
C PHE A 138 -6.72 10.80 -12.09
N VAL A 139 -6.47 10.12 -13.22
CA VAL A 139 -5.53 10.58 -14.23
C VAL A 139 -6.27 10.87 -15.53
N ASP A 140 -5.75 11.81 -16.31
CA ASP A 140 -6.07 11.93 -17.72
C ASP A 140 -5.13 11.00 -18.50
N ILE A 141 -5.68 9.92 -19.07
CA ILE A 141 -4.91 8.92 -19.80
C ILE A 141 -4.33 9.44 -21.12
N ASP A 142 -4.89 10.54 -21.64
CA ASP A 142 -4.40 11.19 -22.86
C ASP A 142 -3.28 12.21 -22.57
N THR A 143 -3.02 12.50 -21.29
CA THR A 143 -1.91 13.37 -20.89
C THR A 143 -0.59 12.72 -21.28
N LYS A 144 0.17 13.39 -22.16
CA LYS A 144 1.52 12.94 -22.52
C LYS A 144 2.42 12.98 -21.29
N PRO A 145 3.19 11.93 -21.02
CA PRO A 145 4.15 11.97 -19.92
C PRO A 145 5.12 13.14 -20.13
N PRO A 146 5.55 13.81 -19.05
CA PRO A 146 6.57 14.84 -19.16
C PRO A 146 7.81 14.25 -19.85
N PRO A 147 8.56 15.04 -20.63
CA PRO A 147 9.81 14.60 -21.20
C PRO A 147 10.66 14.03 -20.06
N MET A 148 11.24 12.85 -20.26
CA MET A 148 12.19 12.33 -19.29
C MET A 148 13.22 13.41 -19.04
N LEU A 149 13.44 13.76 -17.77
CA LEU A 149 14.52 14.67 -17.42
C LEU A 149 15.80 14.13 -18.04
N PRO A 150 16.67 14.98 -18.61
CA PRO A 150 17.98 14.53 -19.04
C PRO A 150 18.60 13.81 -17.85
N GLN A 151 18.89 12.51 -18.01
CA GLN A 151 19.68 11.79 -17.03
C GLN A 151 20.92 12.65 -16.81
N SER A 152 21.16 13.08 -15.57
CA SER A 152 22.38 13.83 -15.31
C SER A 152 23.58 12.96 -15.72
N GLU A 153 24.71 13.55 -16.10
CA GLU A 153 25.93 12.76 -16.35
C GLU A 153 26.31 11.88 -15.15
N ALA A 154 25.84 12.23 -13.94
CA ALA A 154 25.98 11.41 -12.75
C ALA A 154 25.08 10.16 -12.77
N ASP A 155 23.82 10.28 -13.22
CA ASP A 155 22.89 9.15 -13.34
C ASP A 155 23.34 8.17 -14.43
N ALA A 156 23.84 8.68 -15.55
CA ALA A 156 24.41 7.86 -16.62
C ALA A 156 25.63 7.06 -16.15
N LYS A 157 26.54 7.70 -15.41
CA LYS A 157 27.73 7.04 -14.82
C LYS A 157 27.35 6.04 -13.74
N GLN A 158 26.28 6.28 -12.98
CA GLN A 158 25.80 5.33 -11.98
C GLN A 158 25.17 4.10 -12.63
N HIS A 159 24.39 4.26 -13.70
CA HIS A 159 23.88 3.15 -14.50
C HIS A 159 24.99 2.33 -15.17
N GLU A 160 26.03 2.99 -15.70
CA GLU A 160 27.19 2.32 -16.32
C GLU A 160 28.02 1.55 -15.26
N ASN A 161 28.24 2.12 -14.08
CA ASN A 161 28.91 1.42 -12.98
C ASN A 161 28.14 0.18 -12.50
N ILE A 162 26.80 0.26 -12.42
CA ILE A 162 25.96 -0.88 -12.03
C ILE A 162 26.01 -1.98 -13.10
N GLN A 163 26.01 -1.64 -14.39
CA GLN A 163 26.14 -2.63 -15.47
C GLN A 163 27.54 -3.27 -15.51
N ASN A 164 28.60 -2.48 -15.31
CA ASN A 164 29.97 -3.00 -15.27
C ASN A 164 30.22 -3.89 -14.05
N GLN A 165 29.61 -3.59 -12.90
CA GLN A 165 29.67 -4.47 -11.72
C GLN A 165 28.93 -5.79 -11.92
N ARG A 166 27.81 -5.80 -12.67
CA ARG A 166 27.12 -7.04 -13.05
C ARG A 166 27.94 -7.88 -14.02
N ALA A 167 28.55 -7.26 -15.04
CA ALA A 167 29.42 -7.95 -15.99
C ALA A 167 30.70 -8.51 -15.34
N ALA A 168 31.27 -7.81 -14.35
CA ALA A 168 32.42 -8.28 -13.59
C ALA A 168 32.07 -9.40 -12.57
N GLY A 169 30.84 -9.40 -12.05
CA GLY A 169 30.32 -10.48 -11.20
C GLY A 169 30.15 -11.79 -11.96
N ASP A 170 29.67 -11.74 -13.20
CA ASP A 170 29.51 -12.92 -14.07
C ASP A 170 30.86 -13.47 -14.58
N ALA A 171 31.89 -12.63 -14.70
CA ALA A 171 33.23 -13.04 -15.12
C ALA A 171 34.06 -13.73 -14.01
N ASN A 172 33.70 -13.56 -12.73
CA ASN A 172 34.38 -14.22 -11.60
C ASN A 172 33.69 -15.52 -11.13
N GLY A 173 32.66 -15.98 -11.86
CA GLY A 173 32.00 -17.27 -11.66
C GLY A 173 32.79 -18.46 -12.24
N SER A 174 34.10 -18.56 -11.99
CA SER A 174 34.84 -19.82 -12.19
C SER A 174 35.86 -20.04 -11.07
N ILE A 175 35.38 -20.58 -9.95
CA ILE A 175 36.21 -21.32 -9.00
C ILE A 175 35.50 -22.67 -8.94
N GLY A 176 35.96 -23.69 -9.66
CA GLY A 176 37.21 -24.37 -9.44
C GLY A 176 36.87 -25.72 -8.79
N ALA A 177 36.85 -26.78 -9.60
CA ALA A 177 36.63 -28.14 -9.14
C ALA A 177 37.61 -28.49 -8.01
N TYR A 178 37.09 -28.95 -6.88
CA TYR A 178 37.87 -29.67 -5.88
C TYR A 178 37.42 -31.12 -5.88
N ASP A 179 38.23 -31.94 -6.53
CA ASP A 179 38.27 -33.39 -6.42
C ASP A 179 39.31 -33.74 -5.35
N GLY A 180 39.01 -34.67 -4.43
CA GLY A 180 39.97 -35.04 -3.37
C GLY A 180 39.38 -35.82 -2.20
N ALA A 181 39.51 -37.15 -2.30
CA ALA A 181 39.01 -38.18 -1.40
C ALA A 181 39.64 -38.26 0.02
N SER A 182 38.82 -38.78 0.95
CA SER A 182 39.11 -39.79 2.00
C SER A 182 40.04 -39.52 3.21
N ALA A 183 39.51 -39.98 4.36
CA ALA A 183 40.13 -40.55 5.56
C ALA A 183 40.49 -39.63 6.75
N ARG A 184 39.62 -39.64 7.77
CA ARG A 184 39.77 -40.50 8.98
C ARG A 184 38.45 -40.64 9.73
#